data_AF-M7NRP7-F1
#
_entry.id   AF-M7NRP7-F1
#
_cell.length_a   1.000
_cell.length_b   1.000
_cell.length_c   1.000
_cell.angle_alpha   90.00
_cell.angle_beta   90.00
_cell.angle_gamma   90.00
#
_symmetry.space_group_name_H-M   'P 1'
#
loop_
_entity.id
_entity.type
_entity.pdbx_description
1 polymer ?
#
loop_
_entity_poly.entity_id
_entity_poly.type
_entity_poly.pdbx_seq_one_letter_code
_entity_poly.pdbx_strand_id
1 'polypeptide(L)'
;MSSDEKIDIQRQLNERQRGPWHDLTKEEKKAAYFIAFGPYGSRSTIHPPGFFKKVVIGTLSMLTISTILFFTVRSFAASPPHTMTKEWQEASNELLKTQNIEPITGISSKGYKGKGMVQSSK
;
A
#
# COMPACT_ATOMS: atom_id res chain seq x y z
N MET A 1 -11.93 -22.28 -24.28
CA MET A 1 -12.53 -23.59 -23.99
C MET A 1 -13.78 -23.39 -23.20
N SER A 2 -14.91 -23.76 -23.78
CA SER A 2 -16.19 -23.88 -23.10
C SER A 2 -16.09 -24.88 -21.95
N SER A 3 -17.01 -24.78 -20.98
CA SER A 3 -17.14 -25.79 -19.92
C SER A 3 -17.37 -27.18 -20.51
N ASP A 4 -18.18 -27.28 -21.57
CA ASP A 4 -18.54 -28.55 -22.20
C ASP A 4 -17.33 -29.21 -22.87
N GLU A 5 -16.50 -28.42 -23.55
CA GLU A 5 -15.25 -28.90 -24.17
C GLU A 5 -14.27 -29.45 -23.13
N LYS A 6 -14.20 -28.83 -21.94
CA LYS A 6 -13.33 -29.31 -20.85
C LYS A 6 -13.82 -30.66 -20.31
N ILE A 7 -15.12 -30.83 -20.15
CA ILE A 7 -15.73 -32.07 -19.69
C ILE A 7 -15.49 -33.18 -20.70
N ASP A 8 -15.67 -32.89 -21.99
CA ASP A 8 -15.45 -33.86 -23.05
C ASP A 8 -13.99 -34.33 -23.12
N ILE A 9 -13.03 -33.40 -23.08
CA ILE A 9 -11.59 -33.73 -23.05
C ILE A 9 -11.23 -34.55 -21.80
N GLN A 10 -11.77 -34.19 -20.64
CA GLN A 10 -11.53 -34.94 -19.41
C GLN A 10 -12.09 -36.36 -19.50
N ARG A 11 -13.28 -36.54 -20.09
CA ARG A 11 -13.89 -37.86 -20.32
C ARG A 11 -13.03 -38.71 -21.26
N GLN A 12 -12.64 -38.18 -22.41
CA GLN A 12 -11.79 -38.89 -23.38
C GLN A 12 -10.43 -39.31 -22.77
N LEU A 13 -9.83 -38.42 -21.97
CA LEU A 13 -8.56 -38.71 -21.30
C LEU A 13 -8.71 -39.80 -20.23
N ASN A 14 -9.80 -39.78 -19.46
CA ASN A 14 -10.11 -40.81 -18.48
C ASN A 14 -10.32 -42.19 -19.14
N GLU A 15 -10.96 -42.23 -20.31
CA GLU A 15 -11.14 -43.47 -21.06
C GLU A 15 -9.79 -44.05 -21.53
N ARG A 16 -8.88 -43.20 -22.03
CA ARG A 16 -7.52 -43.64 -22.41
C ARG A 16 -6.68 -44.11 -21.21
N GLN A 17 -6.83 -43.47 -20.05
CA GLN A 17 -6.10 -43.85 -18.83
C GLN A 17 -6.48 -45.22 -18.26
N ARG A 18 -7.62 -45.80 -18.65
CA ARG A 18 -8.02 -47.16 -18.27
C ARG A 18 -7.18 -48.24 -18.94
N GLY A 19 -6.50 -47.92 -20.05
CA GLY A 19 -5.62 -48.83 -20.77
C GLY A 19 -4.16 -48.82 -20.28
N PRO A 20 -3.24 -49.46 -21.01
CA PRO A 20 -1.81 -49.48 -20.69
C PRO A 20 -1.18 -48.08 -20.74
N TRP A 21 -0.49 -47.68 -19.67
CA TRP A 21 0.09 -46.32 -19.58
C TRP A 21 1.33 -46.08 -20.45
N HIS A 22 1.88 -47.14 -21.05
CA HIS A 22 2.98 -47.01 -21.99
C HIS A 22 2.52 -46.35 -23.31
N ASP A 23 1.29 -46.62 -23.73
CA ASP A 23 0.72 -46.17 -25.01
C ASP A 23 0.18 -44.74 -24.96
N LEU A 24 0.18 -44.10 -23.78
CA LEU A 24 -0.17 -42.70 -23.64
C LEU A 24 0.97 -41.81 -24.14
N THR A 25 0.61 -40.84 -24.98
CA THR A 25 1.58 -39.86 -25.51
C THR A 25 2.11 -38.96 -24.40
N LYS A 26 3.27 -38.32 -24.63
CA LYS A 26 3.84 -37.38 -23.65
C LYS A 26 2.92 -36.18 -23.39
N GLU A 27 2.12 -35.79 -24.38
CA GLU A 27 1.15 -34.69 -24.28
C GLU A 27 -0.05 -35.09 -23.43
N GLU A 28 -0.61 -36.28 -23.64
CA GLU A 28 -1.69 -36.83 -22.81
C GLU A 28 -1.27 -36.95 -21.35
N LYS A 29 -0.03 -37.37 -21.09
CA LYS A 29 0.53 -37.45 -19.74
C LYS A 29 0.65 -36.06 -19.09
N LYS A 30 1.13 -35.05 -19.83
CA LYS A 30 1.20 -33.67 -19.35
C LYS A 30 -0.19 -33.08 -19.09
N ALA A 31 -1.15 -33.34 -19.99
CA ALA A 31 -2.53 -32.91 -19.85
C ALA A 31 -3.19 -33.56 -18.63
N ALA A 32 -3.00 -34.86 -18.44
CA ALA A 32 -3.47 -35.61 -17.26
C ALA A 32 -2.92 -35.00 -15.96
N TYR A 33 -1.62 -34.73 -15.92
CA TYR A 33 -0.98 -34.09 -14.78
C TYR A 33 -1.53 -32.69 -14.52
N PHE A 34 -1.71 -31.88 -15.57
CA PHE A 34 -2.27 -30.54 -15.46
C PHE A 34 -3.73 -30.58 -14.99
N ILE A 35 -4.55 -31.51 -15.45
CA ILE A 35 -5.95 -31.66 -14.98
C ILE A 35 -5.98 -32.13 -13.52
N ALA A 36 -5.11 -33.07 -13.15
CA ALA A 36 -5.08 -33.60 -11.79
C ALA A 36 -4.54 -32.58 -10.77
N PHE A 37 -3.56 -31.75 -11.13
CA PHE A 37 -2.76 -30.95 -10.18
C PHE A 37 -2.53 -29.49 -10.60
N GLY A 38 -3.09 -29.04 -11.72
CA GLY A 38 -2.88 -27.68 -12.23
C GLY A 38 -3.47 -26.59 -11.33
N PRO A 39 -2.96 -25.35 -11.43
CA PRO A 39 -3.38 -24.22 -10.58
C PRO A 39 -4.68 -23.58 -11.09
N TYR A 40 -5.77 -24.34 -11.08
CA TYR A 40 -7.10 -23.86 -11.46
C TYR A 40 -8.17 -24.29 -10.45
N GLY A 41 -9.36 -23.70 -10.56
CA GLY A 41 -10.47 -23.98 -9.63
C GLY A 41 -10.09 -23.63 -8.19
N SER A 42 -10.23 -24.61 -7.27
CA SER A 42 -9.86 -24.46 -5.86
C SER A 42 -8.36 -24.31 -5.61
N ARG A 43 -7.51 -24.67 -6.59
CA ARG A 43 -6.05 -24.54 -6.52
C ARG A 43 -5.53 -23.33 -7.30
N SER A 44 -6.40 -22.40 -7.65
CA SER A 44 -5.98 -21.17 -8.31
C SER A 44 -5.03 -20.36 -7.43
N THR A 45 -4.06 -19.70 -8.05
CA THR A 45 -3.07 -18.87 -7.35
C THR A 45 -3.78 -17.68 -6.70
N ILE A 46 -3.54 -17.44 -5.41
CA ILE A 46 -4.08 -16.29 -4.66
C ILE A 46 -3.63 -14.96 -5.30
N HIS A 47 -2.39 -14.92 -5.80
CA HIS A 47 -1.81 -13.75 -6.44
C HIS A 47 -1.51 -14.05 -7.92
N PRO A 48 -2.47 -13.82 -8.83
CA PRO A 48 -2.23 -13.98 -10.27
C PRO A 48 -1.18 -12.96 -10.77
N PRO A 49 -0.57 -13.20 -11.93
CA PRO A 49 0.38 -12.27 -12.52
C PRO A 49 -0.26 -10.87 -12.67
N GLY A 50 0.44 -9.85 -12.19
CA GLY A 50 -0.04 -8.46 -12.18
C GLY A 50 -0.86 -8.05 -10.96
N PHE A 51 -1.12 -8.96 -10.00
CA PHE A 51 -1.82 -8.66 -8.74
C PHE A 51 -1.16 -7.50 -7.98
N PHE A 52 0.16 -7.57 -7.75
CA PHE A 52 0.90 -6.55 -7.00
C PHE A 52 0.80 -5.16 -7.64
N LYS A 53 0.88 -5.07 -8.98
CA LYS A 53 0.74 -3.80 -9.70
C LYS A 53 -0.64 -3.19 -9.45
N LYS A 54 -1.71 -4.00 -9.51
CA LYS A 54 -3.07 -3.53 -9.24
C LYS A 54 -3.23 -3.02 -7.81
N VAL A 55 -2.67 -3.74 -6.83
CA VAL A 55 -2.71 -3.33 -5.41
C VAL A 55 -1.99 -2.01 -5.20
N VAL A 56 -0.74 -1.89 -5.67
CA VAL A 56 0.06 -0.67 -5.51
C VAL A 56 -0.62 0.54 -6.15
N ILE A 57 -1.12 0.39 -7.39
CA ILE A 57 -1.83 1.46 -8.09
C ILE A 57 -3.11 1.84 -7.35
N GLY A 58 -3.89 0.85 -6.91
CA GLY A 58 -5.13 1.08 -6.16
C GLY A 58 -4.87 1.82 -4.85
N THR A 59 -3.91 1.37 -4.04
CA THR A 59 -3.56 2.03 -2.78
C THR A 59 -3.07 3.46 -3.01
N LEU A 60 -2.18 3.68 -3.97
CA LEU A 60 -1.66 5.01 -4.28
C LEU A 60 -2.75 5.96 -4.80
N SER A 61 -3.70 5.45 -5.61
CA SER A 61 -4.84 6.25 -6.07
C SER A 61 -5.70 6.72 -4.90
N MET A 62 -5.96 5.86 -3.92
CA MET A 62 -6.82 6.22 -2.78
C MET A 62 -6.14 7.23 -1.85
N LEU A 63 -4.83 7.06 -1.60
CA LEU A 63 -4.01 8.04 -0.89
C LEU A 63 -4.01 9.41 -1.58
N THR A 64 -3.90 9.41 -2.91
CA THR A 64 -3.92 10.63 -3.72
C THR A 64 -5.28 11.33 -3.62
N ILE A 65 -6.38 10.59 -3.78
CA ILE A 65 -7.74 11.12 -3.66
C ILE A 65 -7.98 11.68 -2.25
N SER A 66 -7.58 10.95 -1.21
CA SER A 66 -7.71 11.40 0.19
C SER A 66 -6.93 12.70 0.45
N THR A 67 -5.71 12.79 -0.09
CA THR A 67 -4.87 14.00 0.04
C THR A 67 -5.51 15.19 -0.65
N ILE A 68 -5.99 15.02 -1.89
CA ILE A 68 -6.68 16.08 -2.65
C ILE A 68 -7.91 16.55 -1.86
N LEU A 69 -8.75 15.61 -1.41
CA LEU A 69 -9.96 15.92 -0.67
C LEU A 69 -9.64 16.72 0.61
N PHE A 70 -8.62 16.30 1.36
CA PHE A 70 -8.18 17.01 2.57
C PHE A 70 -7.76 18.44 2.26
N PHE A 71 -6.90 18.65 1.25
CA PHE A 71 -6.44 19.99 0.89
C PHE A 71 -7.57 20.87 0.35
N THR A 72 -8.50 20.31 -0.43
CA THR A 72 -9.69 21.04 -0.89
C THR A 72 -10.55 21.50 0.28
N VAL A 73 -10.84 20.64 1.25
CA VAL A 73 -11.60 21.07 2.44
C VAL A 73 -10.80 22.09 3.26
N ARG A 74 -9.48 21.86 3.42
CA ARG A 74 -8.60 22.73 4.21
C ARG A 74 -8.45 24.13 3.60
N SER A 75 -8.56 24.29 2.27
CA SER A 75 -8.47 25.59 1.62
C SER A 75 -9.66 26.50 1.92
N PHE A 76 -10.81 25.95 2.33
CA PHE A 76 -11.97 26.73 2.76
C PHE A 76 -11.95 27.09 4.25
N ALA A 77 -10.97 26.61 5.01
CA ALA A 77 -10.88 26.91 6.44
C ALA A 77 -10.29 28.31 6.69
N ALA A 78 -10.61 28.87 7.86
CA ALA A 78 -10.16 30.21 8.25
C ALA A 78 -8.62 30.33 8.27
N SER A 79 -8.16 31.57 8.11
CA SER A 79 -6.75 31.92 8.23
C SER A 79 -6.19 31.50 9.60
N PRO A 80 -4.90 31.10 9.67
CA PRO A 80 -4.25 30.82 10.93
C PRO A 80 -4.32 32.02 11.90
N PRO A 81 -4.31 31.80 13.23
CA PRO A 81 -4.26 32.88 14.19
C PRO A 81 -2.96 33.69 14.04
N HIS A 82 -2.99 34.97 14.40
CA HIS A 82 -1.83 35.86 14.31
C HIS A 82 -0.60 35.38 15.10
N THR A 83 -0.81 34.55 16.13
CA THR A 83 0.25 33.96 16.96
C THR A 83 1.04 32.85 16.25
N MET A 84 0.58 32.40 15.09
CA MET A 84 1.23 31.37 14.27
C MET A 84 2.19 31.95 13.22
N THR A 85 2.57 33.22 13.34
CA THR A 85 3.65 33.81 12.53
C THR A 85 5.02 33.53 13.15
N LYS A 86 6.06 33.51 12.32
CA LYS A 86 7.42 33.25 12.78
C LYS A 86 7.91 34.33 13.75
N GLU A 87 7.59 35.59 13.49
CA GLU A 87 7.99 36.73 14.34
C GLU A 87 7.38 36.62 15.74
N TRP A 88 6.10 36.23 15.83
CA TRP A 88 5.43 36.05 17.12
C TRP A 88 6.03 34.89 17.91
N GLN A 89 6.37 33.80 17.22
CA GLN A 89 7.00 32.62 17.83
C GLN A 89 8.44 32.92 18.28
N GLU A 90 9.18 33.72 17.54
CA GLU A 90 10.53 34.19 17.91
C GLU A 90 10.47 35.15 19.11
N ALA A 91 9.54 36.10 19.13
CA ALA A 91 9.32 36.96 20.29
C ALA A 91 8.90 36.15 21.54
N SER A 92 8.09 35.12 21.36
CA SER A 92 7.73 34.20 22.44
C SER A 92 8.96 33.45 22.97
N ASN A 93 9.86 33.02 22.08
CA ASN A 93 11.12 32.40 22.45
C ASN A 93 12.03 33.35 23.25
N GLU A 94 12.10 34.63 22.87
CA GLU A 94 12.85 35.65 23.62
C GLU A 94 12.26 35.85 25.02
N LEU A 95 10.93 35.95 25.12
CA LEU A 95 10.25 36.04 26.40
C LEU A 95 10.52 34.83 27.31
N LEU A 96 10.51 33.61 26.75
CA LEU A 96 10.82 32.40 27.52
C LEU A 96 12.27 32.40 28.03
N LYS A 97 13.22 32.93 27.24
CA LYS A 97 14.61 33.08 27.66
C LYS A 97 14.79 34.14 28.72
N THR A 98 14.13 35.30 28.60
CA THR A 98 14.21 36.36 29.62
C THR A 98 13.62 35.91 30.96
N GLN A 99 12.57 35.09 30.91
CA GLN A 99 11.94 34.48 32.08
C GLN A 99 12.64 33.20 32.57
N ASN A 100 13.72 32.78 31.91
CA ASN A 100 14.48 31.56 32.23
C ASN A 100 13.61 30.29 32.32
N ILE A 101 12.64 30.17 31.42
CA ILE A 101 11.72 29.02 31.34
C ILE A 101 12.46 27.82 30.73
N GLU A 102 12.27 26.64 31.31
CA GLU A 102 12.96 25.39 30.92
C GLU A 102 14.52 25.50 30.90
N PRO A 103 15.17 25.78 32.05
CA PRO A 103 16.61 26.01 32.13
C PRO A 103 17.46 24.73 32.09
N ILE A 104 16.87 23.55 32.25
CA ILE A 104 17.60 22.27 32.31
C ILE A 104 17.71 21.63 30.93
N THR A 105 16.59 21.52 30.20
CA THR A 105 16.51 20.78 28.93
C THR A 105 15.98 21.61 27.77
N GLY A 106 15.34 22.74 28.05
CA GLY A 106 14.64 23.53 27.04
C GLY A 106 15.38 24.79 26.62
N ILE A 107 14.60 25.78 26.19
CA ILE A 107 15.09 26.93 25.44
C ILE A 107 16.09 27.82 26.19
N SER A 108 16.02 27.82 27.52
CA SER A 108 16.90 28.60 28.39
C SER A 108 18.11 27.81 28.88
N SER A 109 18.25 26.53 28.50
CA SER A 109 19.36 25.69 28.93
C SER A 109 20.68 26.05 28.25
N LYS A 110 21.78 25.89 28.99
CA LYS A 110 23.14 26.13 28.47
C LYS A 110 23.45 25.09 27.39
N GLY A 111 23.49 25.54 26.13
CA GLY A 111 23.80 24.69 24.98
C GLY A 111 22.59 24.23 24.15
N TYR A 112 21.39 24.80 24.37
CA TYR A 112 20.22 24.50 23.55
C TYR A 112 20.43 24.90 22.07
N LYS A 113 20.23 23.94 21.15
CA LYS A 113 20.38 24.13 19.68
C LYS A 113 19.07 23.92 18.90
N GLY A 114 17.92 23.86 19.58
CA GLY A 114 16.62 23.64 18.95
C GLY A 114 15.94 24.94 18.47
N LYS A 115 14.83 24.80 17.74
CA LYS A 115 14.02 25.93 17.24
C LYS A 115 13.07 26.54 18.30
N GLY A 116 12.99 25.96 19.50
CA GLY A 116 12.06 26.40 20.55
C GLY A 116 10.60 26.25 20.11
N MET A 117 9.81 27.30 20.32
CA MET A 117 8.38 27.37 19.98
C MET A 117 8.12 27.65 18.49
N VAL A 118 9.16 27.80 17.66
CA VAL A 118 9.01 28.08 16.23
C VAL A 118 8.56 26.83 15.49
N GLN A 119 7.31 26.85 15.04
CA GLN A 119 6.66 25.80 14.27
C GLN A 119 6.40 26.21 12.82
N SER A 120 6.27 27.51 12.55
CA SER A 120 6.13 28.00 11.17
C SER A 120 7.50 28.14 10.50
N SER A 121 7.64 27.60 9.29
CA SER A 121 8.85 27.78 8.47
C SER A 121 8.83 29.08 7.67
N LYS A 122 7.70 29.79 7.68
CA LYS A 122 7.46 31.03 6.95
C LYS A 122 6.96 32.10 7.91
#